data_AF-A0A1S1BIK2-F1
#
_entry.id   AF-A0A1S1BIK2-F1
#
_cell.length_a   1.000
_cell.length_b   1.000
_cell.length_c   1.000
_cell.angle_alpha   90.00
_cell.angle_beta   90.00
_cell.angle_gamma   90.00
#
_symmetry.space_group_name_H-M   'P 1'
#
loop_
_entity.id
_entity.type
_entity.pdbx_description
1 polymer ?
#
loop_
_entity_poly.entity_id
_entity_poly.type
_entity_poly.pdbx_seq_one_letter_code
_entity_poly.pdbx_strand_id
1 'polypeptide(L)'
;RALASQLLAAADLWVFVTTPARYADQLVWNFLHDAAGRGIEVVVVLNRLDEKAAETVPDDLRRMMNEAGLHDATVFTVPFVADLGAEKSGESGEFLAEDLVASLRDYLTTLAEDTVARRDVAGKTVAGAVQTALDRVDTLVGRRERQEAFANQLDASIHEFYTTANRQVIDATSDGQLLRSEVMDRWQDVIGTSDVFRGFERWFSSAIDKVGSFFTGQPAPLREVETEIESGLHAVIVDAAESAASRAWAHTGAVAPELRTDADPALARASTDISDQAAKLVRDWQQELVGHIQDTAGDKRQRARLMSFGLNVVTVALMLTVFASTAGLTGGEVAIAGGSAVLGQKLLETIFGEDTVRRMVTQARNDLNERLGGLFAAERDRYHVFTDPLLEGATAEQIRDASQQARRAVDAKLLGVVDKQVPARIDDTPNDDLNNSTLRGLFDQLRGNFRKGSDNGTV
;
A
#
# COMPACT_ATOMS: atom_id res chain seq x y z
N ARG A 1 -7.37 -26.37 -30.06
CA ARG A 1 -6.96 -25.13 -29.37
C ARG A 1 -5.84 -25.37 -28.37
N ALA A 2 -6.02 -26.21 -27.33
CA ALA A 2 -4.96 -26.49 -26.35
C ALA A 2 -3.64 -26.98 -26.97
N LEU A 3 -3.68 -27.89 -27.95
CA LEU A 3 -2.49 -28.36 -28.68
C LEU A 3 -1.80 -27.24 -29.47
N ALA A 4 -2.56 -26.37 -30.12
CA ALA A 4 -2.00 -25.23 -30.87
C ALA A 4 -1.30 -24.24 -29.94
N SER A 5 -1.88 -23.96 -28.75
CA SER A 5 -1.25 -23.14 -27.73
C SER A 5 0.02 -23.77 -27.14
N GLN A 6 0.06 -25.10 -26.98
CA GLN A 6 1.25 -25.82 -26.51
C GLN A 6 2.37 -25.81 -27.56
N LEU A 7 2.04 -26.04 -28.84
CA LEU A 7 3.01 -25.97 -29.93
C LEU A 7 3.54 -24.55 -30.13
N LEU A 8 2.69 -23.53 -29.99
CA LEU A 8 3.10 -22.12 -30.03
C LEU A 8 4.04 -21.75 -28.89
N ALA A 9 3.93 -22.40 -27.73
CA ALA A 9 4.86 -22.19 -26.61
C ALA A 9 6.23 -22.89 -26.79
N ALA A 10 6.36 -23.81 -27.75
CA ALA A 10 7.54 -24.63 -27.96
C ALA A 10 8.27 -24.37 -29.29
N ALA A 11 7.72 -23.51 -30.15
CA ALA A 11 8.25 -23.23 -31.47
C ALA A 11 9.02 -21.90 -31.48
N ASP A 12 10.23 -21.92 -32.06
CA ASP A 12 11.02 -20.70 -32.30
C ASP A 12 10.59 -19.97 -33.59
N LEU A 13 9.92 -20.69 -34.51
CA LEU A 13 9.36 -20.17 -35.76
C LEU A 13 7.91 -20.64 -35.93
N TRP A 14 7.02 -19.72 -36.28
CA TRP A 14 5.64 -20.02 -36.63
C TRP A 14 5.31 -19.65 -38.08
N VAL A 15 4.91 -20.66 -38.86
CA VAL A 15 4.42 -20.45 -40.23
C VAL A 15 2.89 -20.36 -40.20
N PHE A 16 2.37 -19.15 -40.34
CA PHE A 16 0.95 -18.87 -40.35
C PHE A 16 0.41 -18.83 -41.80
N VAL A 17 -0.40 -19.82 -42.17
CA VAL A 17 -0.99 -19.91 -43.51
C VAL A 17 -2.43 -19.42 -43.50
N THR A 18 -2.76 -18.46 -44.37
CA THR A 18 -4.11 -17.88 -44.51
C THR A 18 -4.52 -17.72 -45.97
N THR A 19 -5.75 -17.25 -46.20
CA THR A 19 -6.27 -16.96 -47.55
C THR A 19 -6.89 -15.56 -47.61
N PRO A 20 -7.07 -14.98 -48.81
CA PRO A 20 -7.77 -13.71 -48.97
C PRO A 20 -9.17 -13.64 -48.34
N ALA A 21 -9.82 -14.78 -48.16
CA ALA A 21 -11.15 -14.84 -47.54
C ALA A 21 -11.12 -14.85 -45.99
N ARG A 22 -9.96 -15.12 -45.37
CA ARG A 22 -9.83 -15.35 -43.91
C ARG A 22 -8.68 -14.61 -43.24
N TYR A 23 -7.89 -13.83 -43.98
CA TYR A 23 -6.74 -13.10 -43.42
C TYR A 23 -7.14 -12.09 -42.33
N ALA A 24 -8.38 -11.60 -42.33
CA ALA A 24 -8.91 -10.67 -41.35
C ALA A 24 -9.72 -11.33 -40.21
N ASP A 25 -9.67 -12.67 -40.07
CA ASP A 25 -10.45 -13.39 -39.04
C ASP A 25 -9.94 -13.10 -37.61
N GLN A 26 -10.81 -12.61 -36.72
CA GLN A 26 -10.45 -12.23 -35.35
C GLN A 26 -9.77 -13.34 -34.53
N LEU A 27 -10.24 -14.59 -34.67
CA LEU A 27 -9.69 -15.72 -33.89
C LEU A 27 -8.23 -16.00 -34.27
N VAL A 28 -7.89 -15.82 -35.54
CA VAL A 28 -6.52 -15.97 -36.05
C VAL A 28 -5.62 -14.90 -35.47
N TRP A 29 -6.10 -13.65 -35.47
CA TRP A 29 -5.34 -12.52 -34.96
C TRP A 29 -5.02 -12.66 -33.48
N ASN A 30 -5.89 -13.26 -32.66
CA ASN A 30 -5.55 -13.54 -31.26
C ASN A 30 -4.25 -14.36 -31.11
N PHE A 31 -4.02 -15.35 -31.99
CA PHE A 31 -2.78 -16.15 -31.96
C PHE A 31 -1.56 -15.38 -32.46
N LEU A 32 -1.73 -14.52 -33.47
CA LEU A 32 -0.67 -13.63 -33.97
C LEU A 32 -0.24 -12.61 -32.92
N HIS A 33 -1.19 -12.03 -32.17
CA HIS A 33 -0.90 -11.13 -31.05
C HIS A 33 -0.17 -11.87 -29.92
N ASP A 34 -0.59 -13.09 -29.59
CA ASP A 34 0.10 -13.93 -28.59
C ASP A 34 1.54 -14.26 -29.02
N ALA A 35 1.76 -14.52 -30.31
CA ALA A 35 3.09 -14.79 -30.86
C ALA A 35 3.97 -13.52 -30.85
N ALA A 36 3.43 -12.37 -31.28
CA ALA A 36 4.10 -11.08 -31.26
C ALA A 36 4.50 -10.67 -29.83
N GLY A 37 3.59 -10.80 -28.87
CA GLY A 37 3.84 -10.49 -27.45
C GLY A 37 4.91 -11.38 -26.82
N ARG A 38 5.21 -12.55 -27.41
CA ARG A 38 6.27 -13.48 -26.95
C ARG A 38 7.58 -13.32 -27.72
N GLY A 39 7.62 -12.47 -28.75
CA GLY A 39 8.78 -12.31 -29.62
C GLY A 39 9.08 -13.56 -30.48
N ILE A 40 8.08 -14.39 -30.76
CA ILE A 40 8.23 -15.55 -31.64
C ILE A 40 8.41 -15.05 -33.08
N GLU A 41 9.31 -15.66 -33.83
CA GLU A 41 9.47 -15.34 -35.25
C GLU A 41 8.25 -15.86 -36.04
N VAL A 42 7.59 -14.98 -36.79
CA VAL A 42 6.39 -15.31 -37.55
C VAL A 42 6.64 -15.14 -39.05
N VAL A 43 6.31 -16.17 -39.81
CA VAL A 43 6.23 -16.15 -41.26
C VAL A 43 4.78 -16.29 -41.66
N VAL A 44 4.26 -15.38 -42.48
CA VAL A 44 2.88 -15.43 -42.98
C VAL A 44 2.87 -15.88 -44.42
N VAL A 45 2.02 -16.85 -44.74
CA VAL A 45 1.81 -17.36 -46.11
C VAL A 45 0.37 -17.04 -46.52
N LEU A 46 0.20 -16.09 -47.42
CA LEU A 46 -1.09 -15.76 -48.05
C LEU A 46 -1.30 -16.69 -49.25
N ASN A 47 -2.01 -17.78 -49.01
CA ASN A 47 -2.29 -18.83 -49.98
C ASN A 47 -3.59 -18.57 -50.75
N ARG A 48 -3.71 -19.19 -51.94
CA ARG A 48 -4.88 -19.08 -52.83
C ARG A 48 -5.15 -17.63 -53.23
N LEU A 49 -4.09 -16.89 -53.52
CA LEU A 49 -4.18 -15.52 -53.97
C LEU A 49 -4.59 -15.48 -55.46
N ASP A 50 -5.82 -15.05 -55.74
CA ASP A 50 -6.25 -14.75 -57.12
C ASP A 50 -5.80 -13.36 -57.56
N GLU A 51 -5.85 -13.08 -58.87
CA GLU A 51 -5.38 -11.82 -59.46
C GLU A 51 -6.05 -10.59 -58.82
N LYS A 52 -7.36 -10.69 -58.53
CA LYS A 52 -8.13 -9.59 -57.96
C LYS A 52 -7.74 -9.32 -56.50
N ALA A 53 -7.52 -10.38 -55.73
CA ALA A 53 -7.08 -10.27 -54.34
C ALA A 53 -5.63 -9.78 -54.25
N ALA A 54 -4.77 -10.12 -55.21
CA ALA A 54 -3.37 -9.69 -55.26
C ALA A 54 -3.21 -8.17 -55.30
N GLU A 55 -4.18 -7.43 -55.85
CA GLU A 55 -4.15 -5.96 -55.95
C GLU A 55 -4.24 -5.24 -54.60
N THR A 56 -4.84 -5.85 -53.57
CA THR A 56 -5.22 -5.13 -52.33
C THR A 56 -4.92 -5.87 -51.04
N VAL A 57 -5.08 -7.19 -51.02
CA VAL A 57 -4.99 -8.01 -49.80
C VAL A 57 -3.59 -8.03 -49.19
N PRO A 58 -2.47 -8.15 -49.96
CA PRO A 58 -1.14 -8.15 -49.37
C PRO A 58 -0.81 -6.87 -48.58
N ASP A 59 -1.20 -5.71 -49.10
CA ASP A 59 -0.91 -4.43 -48.46
C ASP A 59 -1.79 -4.19 -47.23
N ASP A 60 -3.07 -4.60 -47.28
CA ASP A 60 -3.93 -4.54 -46.10
C ASP A 60 -3.45 -5.49 -44.99
N LEU A 61 -3.03 -6.71 -45.35
CA LEU A 61 -2.45 -7.66 -44.41
C LEU A 61 -1.17 -7.10 -43.75
N ARG A 62 -0.26 -6.49 -44.52
CA ARG A 62 0.94 -5.84 -43.97
C ARG A 62 0.61 -4.71 -43.02
N ARG A 63 -0.39 -3.88 -43.35
CA ARG A 63 -0.88 -2.83 -42.46
C ARG A 63 -1.36 -3.41 -41.13
N MET A 64 -2.22 -4.43 -41.16
CA MET A 64 -2.72 -5.10 -39.94
C MET A 64 -1.58 -5.75 -39.13
N MET A 65 -0.58 -6.35 -39.79
CA MET A 65 0.58 -6.95 -39.12
C MET A 65 1.41 -5.90 -38.40
N ASN A 66 1.64 -4.74 -39.03
CA ASN A 66 2.35 -3.61 -38.40
C ASN A 66 1.60 -3.09 -37.16
N GLU A 67 0.28 -2.94 -37.26
CA GLU A 67 -0.58 -2.54 -36.13
C GLU A 67 -0.54 -3.55 -34.98
N ALA A 68 -0.39 -4.84 -35.29
CA ALA A 68 -0.26 -5.92 -34.30
C ALA A 68 1.17 -6.12 -33.76
N GLY A 69 2.14 -5.30 -34.17
CA GLY A 69 3.54 -5.40 -33.73
C GLY A 69 4.39 -6.44 -34.46
N LEU A 70 3.90 -7.01 -35.57
CA LEU A 70 4.59 -8.00 -36.42
C LEU A 70 5.29 -7.35 -37.62
N HIS A 71 5.97 -6.22 -37.40
CA HIS A 71 6.60 -5.43 -38.47
C HIS A 71 7.76 -6.14 -39.18
N ASP A 72 8.45 -7.05 -38.49
CA ASP A 72 9.56 -7.83 -39.05
C ASP A 72 9.12 -9.16 -39.69
N ALA A 73 7.84 -9.52 -39.57
CA ALA A 73 7.35 -10.81 -40.04
C ALA A 73 7.36 -10.88 -41.58
N THR A 74 7.92 -11.96 -42.12
CA THR A 74 8.04 -12.14 -43.57
C THR A 74 6.72 -12.64 -44.15
N VAL A 75 6.26 -12.03 -45.25
CA VAL A 75 5.02 -12.41 -45.94
C VAL A 75 5.34 -13.04 -47.30
N PHE A 76 4.91 -14.28 -47.50
CA PHE A 76 4.95 -14.98 -48.78
C PHE A 76 3.55 -15.08 -49.39
N THR A 77 3.45 -14.97 -50.71
CA THR A 77 2.19 -15.12 -51.46
C THR A 77 2.24 -16.37 -52.31
N VAL A 78 1.20 -17.20 -52.26
CA VAL A 78 1.04 -18.39 -53.11
C VAL A 78 -0.23 -18.22 -53.95
N PRO A 79 -0.14 -18.26 -55.29
CA PRO A 79 -1.26 -18.00 -56.17
C PRO A 79 -2.34 -19.09 -56.09
N PHE A 80 -3.55 -18.76 -56.49
CA PHE A 80 -4.63 -19.74 -56.64
C PHE A 80 -4.42 -20.59 -57.90
N VAL A 81 -4.42 -21.91 -57.75
CA VAL A 81 -4.32 -22.89 -58.84
C VAL A 81 -5.63 -23.66 -58.96
N ALA A 82 -6.34 -23.53 -60.09
CA ALA A 82 -7.71 -24.01 -60.26
C ALA A 82 -7.84 -25.56 -60.28
N ASP A 83 -6.82 -26.27 -60.76
CA ASP A 83 -6.85 -27.73 -60.98
C ASP A 83 -5.99 -28.53 -59.98
N LEU A 84 -5.56 -27.90 -58.88
CA LEU A 84 -4.73 -28.53 -57.85
C LEU A 84 -5.51 -29.64 -57.12
N GLY A 85 -4.99 -30.87 -57.10
CA GLY A 85 -5.58 -32.02 -56.40
C GLY A 85 -6.76 -32.70 -57.13
N ALA A 86 -7.01 -32.37 -58.40
CA ALA A 86 -8.02 -33.09 -59.20
C ALA A 86 -7.47 -34.43 -59.71
N GLU A 87 -8.24 -35.53 -59.57
CA GLU A 87 -7.88 -36.92 -59.99
C GLU A 87 -7.46 -37.06 -61.47
N LYS A 88 -7.68 -36.03 -62.31
CA LYS A 88 -7.34 -36.03 -63.75
C LYS A 88 -5.88 -35.73 -64.04
N SER A 89 -5.15 -35.25 -63.06
CA SER A 89 -3.71 -35.03 -63.13
C SER A 89 -3.08 -36.22 -62.42
N GLY A 90 -2.18 -36.98 -63.06
CA GLY A 90 -1.50 -38.13 -62.43
C GLY A 90 -0.72 -37.75 -61.17
N GLU A 91 0.23 -38.59 -60.72
CA GLU A 91 1.02 -38.38 -59.49
C GLU A 91 1.62 -36.95 -59.32
N SER A 92 1.75 -36.18 -60.40
CA SER A 92 2.22 -34.79 -60.46
C SER A 92 1.18 -33.68 -60.20
N GLY A 93 -0.11 -34.00 -60.03
CA GLY A 93 -1.19 -33.01 -59.87
C GLY A 93 -1.66 -32.71 -58.45
N GLU A 94 -1.15 -33.46 -57.48
CA GLU A 94 -1.56 -33.38 -56.07
C GLU A 94 -0.83 -32.25 -55.32
N PHE A 95 0.36 -31.85 -55.78
CA PHE A 95 1.21 -30.83 -55.17
C PHE A 95 1.33 -29.58 -56.03
N LEU A 96 1.61 -28.44 -55.38
CA LEU A 96 1.94 -27.20 -56.07
C LEU A 96 3.25 -27.37 -56.85
N ALA A 97 3.33 -26.72 -58.01
CA ALA A 97 4.58 -26.65 -58.75
C ALA A 97 5.65 -25.91 -57.92
N GLU A 98 6.89 -26.38 -58.05
CA GLU A 98 8.00 -26.00 -57.18
C GLU A 98 8.35 -24.50 -57.26
N ASP A 99 8.20 -23.91 -58.44
CA ASP A 99 8.38 -22.49 -58.73
C ASP A 99 7.40 -21.60 -57.96
N LEU A 100 6.16 -22.06 -57.77
CA LEU A 100 5.11 -21.29 -57.05
C LEU A 100 5.39 -21.15 -55.54
N VAL A 101 6.25 -22.00 -54.99
CA VAL A 101 6.63 -21.99 -53.57
C VAL A 101 8.14 -21.79 -53.36
N ALA A 102 8.89 -21.49 -54.43
CA ALA A 102 10.34 -21.40 -54.42
C ALA A 102 10.84 -20.43 -53.35
N SER A 103 10.31 -19.21 -53.29
CA SER A 103 10.74 -18.21 -52.30
C SER A 103 10.53 -18.64 -50.85
N LEU A 104 9.40 -19.29 -50.54
CA LEU A 104 9.12 -19.82 -49.20
C LEU A 104 10.08 -20.97 -48.86
N ARG A 105 10.29 -21.88 -49.82
CA ARG A 105 11.20 -23.00 -49.65
C ARG A 105 12.63 -22.53 -49.46
N ASP A 106 13.09 -21.58 -50.26
CA ASP A 106 14.45 -21.06 -50.21
C ASP A 106 14.70 -20.36 -48.88
N TYR A 107 13.73 -19.59 -48.37
CA TYR A 107 13.77 -19.02 -47.02
C TYR A 107 13.90 -20.11 -45.95
N LEU A 108 13.03 -21.12 -45.96
CA LEU A 108 13.04 -22.19 -44.96
C LEU A 108 14.31 -23.05 -45.04
N THR A 109 14.83 -23.29 -46.24
CA THR A 109 16.05 -24.06 -46.48
C THR A 109 17.27 -23.29 -46.01
N THR A 110 17.35 -21.99 -46.36
CA THR A 110 18.42 -21.10 -45.91
C THR A 110 18.43 -21.01 -44.38
N LEU A 111 17.26 -20.85 -43.75
CA LEU A 111 17.15 -20.85 -42.30
C LEU A 111 17.55 -22.21 -41.71
N ALA A 112 17.17 -23.32 -42.34
CA ALA A 112 17.53 -24.67 -41.90
C ALA A 112 19.03 -24.98 -42.05
N GLU A 113 19.73 -24.36 -42.99
CA GLU A 113 21.17 -24.54 -43.22
C GLU A 113 22.01 -23.58 -42.38
N ASP A 114 21.53 -22.34 -42.17
CA ASP A 114 22.23 -21.31 -41.41
C ASP A 114 22.07 -21.50 -39.89
N THR A 115 23.12 -22.01 -39.27
CA THR A 115 23.16 -22.26 -37.82
C THR A 115 23.15 -20.96 -37.01
N VAL A 116 23.66 -19.85 -37.56
CA VAL A 116 23.62 -18.53 -36.91
C VAL A 116 22.18 -18.00 -36.96
N ALA A 117 21.53 -18.04 -38.12
CA ALA A 117 20.14 -17.59 -38.26
C ALA A 117 19.17 -18.36 -37.34
N ARG A 118 19.30 -19.70 -37.21
CA ARG A 118 18.49 -20.47 -36.25
C ARG A 118 18.73 -20.06 -34.81
N ARG A 119 20.00 -19.80 -34.46
CA ARG A 119 20.37 -19.38 -33.11
C ARG A 119 19.80 -18.00 -32.80
N ASP A 120 19.77 -17.11 -33.78
CA ASP A 120 19.22 -15.76 -33.63
C ASP A 120 17.70 -15.80 -33.45
N VAL A 121 16.98 -16.62 -34.22
CA VAL A 121 15.52 -16.85 -34.07
C VAL A 121 15.18 -17.41 -32.68
N ALA A 122 15.91 -18.43 -32.22
CA ALA A 122 15.74 -18.96 -30.86
C ALA A 122 16.11 -17.92 -29.79
N GLY A 123 17.16 -17.14 -30.02
CA GLY A 123 17.59 -16.05 -29.14
C GLY A 123 16.54 -14.96 -28.99
N LYS A 124 15.86 -14.58 -30.08
CA LYS A 124 14.76 -13.60 -30.09
C LYS A 124 13.56 -14.09 -29.29
N THR A 125 13.19 -15.36 -29.47
CA THR A 125 12.10 -15.99 -28.71
C THR A 125 12.42 -16.02 -27.20
N VAL A 126 13.66 -16.39 -26.83
CA VAL A 126 14.10 -16.35 -25.42
C VAL A 126 14.12 -14.92 -24.89
N ALA A 127 14.60 -13.94 -25.67
CA ALA A 127 14.60 -12.53 -25.29
C ALA A 127 13.19 -12.03 -24.96
N GLY A 128 12.23 -12.30 -25.86
CA GLY A 128 10.83 -11.92 -25.67
C GLY A 128 10.17 -12.59 -24.46
N ALA A 129 10.44 -13.89 -24.26
CA ALA A 129 9.95 -14.62 -23.09
C ALA A 129 10.50 -14.06 -21.77
N VAL A 130 11.79 -13.73 -21.73
CA VAL A 130 12.43 -13.16 -20.53
C VAL A 130 11.95 -11.74 -20.27
N GLN A 131 11.84 -10.90 -21.30
CA GLN A 131 11.28 -9.55 -21.17
C GLN A 131 9.85 -9.59 -20.63
N THR A 132 9.01 -10.48 -21.16
CA THR A 132 7.64 -10.69 -20.66
C THR A 132 7.63 -11.10 -19.18
N ALA A 133 8.56 -11.97 -18.77
CA ALA A 133 8.67 -12.37 -17.37
C ALA A 133 9.07 -11.20 -16.48
N LEU A 134 10.01 -10.37 -16.92
CA LEU A 134 10.48 -9.19 -16.19
C LEU A 134 9.39 -8.12 -16.06
N ASP A 135 8.59 -7.89 -17.09
CA ASP A 135 7.46 -6.94 -17.04
C ASP A 135 6.37 -7.41 -16.06
N ARG A 136 6.16 -8.73 -15.94
CA ARG A 136 5.29 -9.32 -14.91
C ARG A 136 5.88 -9.13 -13.51
N VAL A 137 7.20 -9.25 -13.35
CA VAL A 137 7.88 -8.97 -12.08
C VAL A 137 7.71 -7.50 -11.71
N ASP A 138 7.83 -6.56 -12.65
CA ASP A 138 7.62 -5.14 -12.37
C ASP A 138 6.18 -4.84 -11.92
N THR A 139 5.20 -5.54 -12.52
CA THR A 139 3.80 -5.49 -12.04
C THR A 139 3.66 -6.04 -10.62
N LEU A 140 4.37 -7.11 -10.29
CA LEU A 140 4.39 -7.70 -8.93
C LEU A 140 5.04 -6.75 -7.93
N VAL A 141 6.15 -6.09 -8.28
CA VAL A 141 6.81 -5.08 -7.45
C VAL A 141 5.80 -3.99 -7.07
N GLY A 142 5.09 -3.41 -8.04
CA GLY A 142 4.10 -2.37 -7.75
C GLY A 142 2.88 -2.85 -6.93
N ARG A 143 2.59 -4.16 -6.90
CA ARG A 143 1.61 -4.73 -5.97
C ARG A 143 2.20 -4.86 -4.57
N ARG A 144 3.44 -5.33 -4.47
CA ARG A 144 4.15 -5.51 -3.20
C ARG A 144 4.36 -4.17 -2.48
N GLU A 145 4.74 -3.11 -3.20
CA GLU A 145 4.88 -1.76 -2.62
C GLU A 145 3.59 -1.27 -1.99
N ARG A 146 2.45 -1.48 -2.68
CA ARG A 146 1.14 -1.08 -2.16
C ARG A 146 0.77 -1.88 -0.92
N GLN A 147 1.09 -3.18 -0.88
CA GLN A 147 0.89 -4.02 0.28
C GLN A 147 1.73 -3.55 1.48
N GLU A 148 3.03 -3.27 1.27
CA GLU A 148 3.92 -2.76 2.32
C GLU A 148 3.48 -1.39 2.84
N ALA A 149 3.13 -0.46 1.94
CA ALA A 149 2.61 0.86 2.32
C ALA A 149 1.31 0.74 3.12
N PHE A 150 0.40 -0.15 2.71
CA PHE A 150 -0.84 -0.41 3.42
C PHE A 150 -0.60 -1.00 4.81
N ALA A 151 0.29 -1.99 4.94
CA ALA A 151 0.65 -2.58 6.23
C ALA A 151 1.21 -1.52 7.19
N ASN A 152 2.12 -0.68 6.72
CA ASN A 152 2.70 0.43 7.50
C ASN A 152 1.65 1.46 7.89
N GLN A 153 0.71 1.80 6.99
CA GLN A 153 -0.36 2.75 7.28
C GLN A 153 -1.34 2.21 8.33
N LEU A 154 -1.68 0.92 8.25
CA LEU A 154 -2.55 0.25 9.21
C LEU A 154 -1.90 0.20 10.59
N ASP A 155 -0.64 -0.22 10.66
CA ASP A 155 0.14 -0.24 11.91
C ASP A 155 0.25 1.17 12.53
N ALA A 156 0.58 2.19 11.73
CA ALA A 156 0.65 3.56 12.19
C ALA A 156 -0.69 4.09 12.73
N SER A 157 -1.81 3.71 12.10
CA SER A 157 -3.15 4.10 12.55
C SER A 157 -3.51 3.44 13.89
N ILE A 158 -3.19 2.15 14.05
CA ILE A 158 -3.38 1.43 15.31
C ILE A 158 -2.49 2.03 16.40
N HIS A 159 -1.23 2.33 16.10
CA HIS A 159 -0.32 3.01 17.01
C HIS A 159 -0.87 4.36 17.48
N GLU A 160 -1.45 5.17 16.58
CA GLU A 160 -2.02 6.47 16.96
C GLU A 160 -3.23 6.33 17.89
N PHE A 161 -4.06 5.29 17.75
CA PHE A 161 -5.17 5.05 18.69
C PHE A 161 -4.67 4.78 20.10
N TYR A 162 -3.61 3.99 20.26
CA TYR A 162 -3.01 3.70 21.57
C TYR A 162 -2.20 4.88 22.13
N THR A 163 -1.52 5.64 21.28
CA THR A 163 -0.88 6.91 21.69
C THR A 163 -1.92 7.93 22.15
N THR A 164 -3.08 7.99 21.49
CA THR A 164 -4.21 8.82 21.92
C THR A 164 -4.80 8.35 23.24
N ALA A 165 -4.94 7.03 23.45
CA ALA A 165 -5.39 6.48 24.72
C ALA A 165 -4.46 6.84 25.88
N ASN A 166 -3.14 6.75 25.66
CA ASN A 166 -2.17 7.22 26.65
C ASN A 166 -2.36 8.69 27.01
N ARG A 167 -2.46 9.57 25.99
CA ARG A 167 -2.76 11.00 26.22
C ARG A 167 -4.08 11.20 26.95
N GLN A 168 -5.12 10.46 26.59
CA GLN A 168 -6.43 10.54 27.23
C GLN A 168 -6.37 10.18 28.72
N VAL A 169 -5.61 9.16 29.12
CA VAL A 169 -5.43 8.85 30.56
C VAL A 169 -4.76 10.04 31.27
N ILE A 170 -3.66 10.55 30.70
CA ILE A 170 -2.94 11.70 31.26
C ILE A 170 -3.84 12.94 31.36
N ASP A 171 -4.56 13.28 30.30
CA ASP A 171 -5.47 14.43 30.24
C ASP A 171 -6.69 14.27 31.15
N ALA A 172 -7.29 13.07 31.21
CA ALA A 172 -8.40 12.78 32.12
C ALA A 172 -8.01 12.91 33.58
N THR A 173 -6.76 12.58 33.94
CA THR A 173 -6.27 12.88 35.30
C THR A 173 -6.10 14.38 35.57
N SER A 174 -6.17 15.24 34.55
CA SER A 174 -5.86 16.66 34.64
C SER A 174 -7.06 17.56 34.85
N ASP A 175 -8.17 17.22 34.22
CA ASP A 175 -9.36 18.08 34.17
C ASP A 175 -10.28 17.86 35.36
N GLY A 176 -9.96 18.54 36.47
CA GLY A 176 -10.90 18.74 37.57
C GLY A 176 -11.98 19.79 37.30
N GLN A 177 -12.07 20.37 36.09
CA GLN A 177 -12.90 21.54 35.82
C GLN A 177 -13.58 21.65 34.43
N LEU A 178 -13.37 20.76 33.45
CA LEU A 178 -14.08 20.82 32.16
C LEU A 178 -15.49 20.22 32.20
N LEU A 179 -16.23 20.59 33.23
CA LEU A 179 -17.58 20.13 33.54
C LEU A 179 -18.55 21.29 33.61
N ARG A 180 -18.66 21.98 32.48
CA ARG A 180 -19.95 22.32 31.90
C ARG A 180 -19.69 22.98 30.54
N SER A 181 -20.41 22.49 29.55
CA SER A 181 -20.88 23.19 28.34
C SER A 181 -20.07 23.27 27.05
N GLU A 182 -18.75 23.03 26.94
CA GLU A 182 -18.09 23.33 25.64
C GLU A 182 -17.38 22.16 24.93
N VAL A 183 -17.13 21.04 25.60
CA VAL A 183 -16.54 19.81 25.00
C VAL A 183 -17.57 18.68 24.87
N MET A 184 -18.85 19.03 24.77
CA MET A 184 -19.91 18.05 24.47
C MET A 184 -20.04 17.86 22.95
N ASP A 185 -19.87 18.92 22.16
CA ASP A 185 -20.16 18.93 20.73
C ASP A 185 -19.13 18.19 19.86
N ARG A 186 -17.92 17.91 20.39
CA ARG A 186 -16.91 17.08 19.69
C ARG A 186 -16.81 15.65 20.21
N TRP A 187 -17.41 15.36 21.36
CA TRP A 187 -17.36 14.04 22.01
C TRP A 187 -18.65 13.24 21.79
N GLN A 188 -19.78 13.91 21.54
CA GLN A 188 -21.06 13.27 21.22
C GLN A 188 -21.09 12.51 19.88
N ASP A 189 -20.21 12.85 18.94
CA ASP A 189 -20.08 12.11 17.68
C ASP A 189 -19.24 10.81 17.82
N VAL A 190 -18.58 10.58 18.97
CA VAL A 190 -17.52 9.55 19.08
C VAL A 190 -17.83 8.34 19.96
N ILE A 191 -18.77 8.33 20.93
CA ILE A 191 -19.27 7.09 21.57
C ILE A 191 -20.60 7.32 22.33
N GLY A 192 -21.54 6.38 22.19
CA GLY A 192 -22.71 6.24 23.05
C GLY A 192 -22.38 5.53 24.38
N THR A 193 -22.99 6.02 25.46
CA THR A 193 -22.97 5.58 26.87
C THR A 193 -22.15 6.50 27.79
N SER A 194 -22.88 7.28 28.58
CA SER A 194 -22.45 8.47 29.32
C SER A 194 -22.30 8.25 30.85
N ASP A 195 -21.97 7.05 31.30
CA ASP A 195 -21.97 6.71 32.74
C ASP A 195 -20.61 6.86 33.45
N VAL A 196 -19.48 6.93 32.74
CA VAL A 196 -18.12 6.94 33.33
C VAL A 196 -17.70 8.34 33.81
N PHE A 197 -18.13 9.40 33.13
CA PHE A 197 -17.82 10.79 33.51
C PHE A 197 -18.33 11.13 34.92
N ARG A 198 -19.50 10.59 35.27
CA ARG A 198 -20.07 10.73 36.62
C ARG A 198 -19.26 9.98 37.67
N GLY A 199 -18.58 8.89 37.30
CA GLY A 199 -17.72 8.11 38.20
C GLY A 199 -16.48 8.89 38.60
N PHE A 200 -15.82 9.52 37.62
CA PHE A 200 -14.65 10.36 37.83
C PHE A 200 -14.98 11.68 38.56
N GLU A 201 -16.08 12.35 38.22
CA GLU A 201 -16.58 13.53 38.96
C GLU A 201 -16.81 13.24 40.44
N ARG A 202 -17.46 12.11 40.74
CA ARG A 202 -17.73 11.65 42.12
C ARG A 202 -16.44 11.30 42.84
N TRP A 203 -15.48 10.68 42.14
CA TRP A 203 -14.16 10.34 42.66
C TRP A 203 -13.35 11.59 43.06
N PHE A 204 -13.20 12.56 42.14
CA PHE A 204 -12.42 13.78 42.38
C PHE A 204 -13.04 14.62 43.51
N SER A 205 -14.38 14.69 43.53
CA SER A 205 -15.13 15.42 44.56
C SER A 205 -15.03 14.74 45.94
N SER A 206 -15.14 13.40 46.02
CA SER A 206 -14.99 12.63 47.27
C SER A 206 -13.59 12.75 47.89
N ALA A 207 -12.54 12.65 47.06
CA ALA A 207 -11.15 12.76 47.51
C ALA A 207 -10.85 14.16 48.06
N ILE A 208 -11.37 15.20 47.40
CA ILE A 208 -11.25 16.59 47.83
C ILE A 208 -12.00 16.87 49.14
N ASP A 209 -13.26 16.43 49.25
CA ASP A 209 -14.09 16.66 50.44
C ASP A 209 -13.48 16.01 51.69
N LYS A 210 -12.85 14.84 51.53
CA LYS A 210 -12.20 14.12 52.65
C LYS A 210 -10.91 14.77 53.11
N VAL A 211 -10.06 15.31 52.22
CA VAL A 211 -8.86 16.09 52.60
C VAL A 211 -9.25 17.40 53.30
N GLY A 212 -10.33 18.05 52.86
CA GLY A 212 -10.89 19.22 53.55
C GLY A 212 -11.45 18.91 54.94
N SER A 213 -12.14 17.77 55.09
CA SER A 213 -12.73 17.32 56.37
C SER A 213 -11.71 17.06 57.49
N PHE A 214 -10.49 16.68 57.11
CA PHE A 214 -9.36 16.45 58.02
C PHE A 214 -8.88 17.75 58.69
N PHE A 215 -8.92 18.86 57.96
CA PHE A 215 -8.55 20.19 58.50
C PHE A 215 -9.68 20.86 59.27
N THR A 216 -10.94 20.44 59.07
CA THR A 216 -12.12 20.93 59.82
C THR A 216 -12.46 20.08 61.06
N GLY A 217 -11.71 18.99 61.33
CA GLY A 217 -11.76 18.26 62.60
C GLY A 217 -12.75 17.09 62.65
N GLN A 218 -13.22 16.57 61.51
CA GLN A 218 -13.99 15.31 61.46
C GLN A 218 -13.12 14.17 60.91
N PRO A 219 -13.02 13.03 61.61
CA PRO A 219 -12.14 11.94 61.20
C PRO A 219 -12.80 11.07 60.12
N ALA A 220 -12.48 11.31 58.84
CA ALA A 220 -12.63 10.30 57.80
C ALA A 220 -11.38 9.38 57.81
N PRO A 221 -11.53 8.04 57.80
CA PRO A 221 -10.38 7.12 57.89
C PRO A 221 -9.56 7.11 56.60
N LEU A 222 -8.26 7.43 56.71
CA LEU A 222 -7.32 7.66 55.59
C LEU A 222 -7.13 6.49 54.59
N ARG A 223 -7.50 5.26 54.95
CA ARG A 223 -7.42 4.08 54.04
C ARG A 223 -8.42 4.15 52.89
N GLU A 224 -9.52 4.87 53.04
CA GLU A 224 -10.58 4.95 52.01
C GLU A 224 -10.16 5.80 50.80
N VAL A 225 -9.35 6.85 51.00
CA VAL A 225 -8.95 7.77 49.93
C VAL A 225 -7.93 7.15 48.98
N GLU A 226 -6.95 6.40 49.52
CA GLU A 226 -5.94 5.68 48.73
C GLU A 226 -6.58 4.61 47.83
N THR A 227 -7.56 3.87 48.39
CA THR A 227 -8.33 2.85 47.67
C THR A 227 -9.23 3.47 46.59
N GLU A 228 -9.82 4.64 46.85
CA GLU A 228 -10.62 5.39 45.86
C GLU A 228 -9.74 5.93 44.71
N ILE A 229 -8.53 6.44 44.98
CA ILE A 229 -7.55 6.89 43.96
C ILE A 229 -7.09 5.73 43.08
N GLU A 230 -6.77 4.58 43.69
CA GLU A 230 -6.42 3.37 42.94
C GLU A 230 -7.54 2.97 41.97
N SER A 231 -8.79 2.93 42.47
CA SER A 231 -9.96 2.57 41.66
C SER A 231 -10.27 3.56 40.54
N GLY A 232 -10.02 4.86 40.72
CA GLY A 232 -10.30 5.90 39.72
C GLY A 232 -9.35 5.84 38.52
N LEU A 233 -8.04 5.86 38.78
CA LEU A 233 -7.03 5.77 37.72
C LEU A 233 -7.09 4.41 37.01
N HIS A 234 -7.30 3.33 37.76
CA HIS A 234 -7.54 2.00 37.21
C HIS A 234 -8.68 1.99 36.19
N ALA A 235 -9.84 2.53 36.54
CA ALA A 235 -11.00 2.57 35.66
C ALA A 235 -10.75 3.37 34.37
N VAL A 236 -10.06 4.52 34.48
CA VAL A 236 -9.70 5.37 33.32
C VAL A 236 -8.74 4.64 32.38
N ILE A 237 -7.75 3.92 32.91
CA ILE A 237 -6.80 3.14 32.09
C ILE A 237 -7.54 2.03 31.32
N VAL A 238 -8.41 1.28 32.01
CA VAL A 238 -9.17 0.18 31.40
C VAL A 238 -10.11 0.70 30.31
N ASP A 239 -10.81 1.82 30.55
CA ASP A 239 -11.70 2.43 29.56
C ASP A 239 -10.95 2.97 28.34
N ALA A 240 -9.78 3.60 28.55
CA ALA A 240 -8.93 4.07 27.47
C ALA A 240 -8.41 2.92 26.61
N ALA A 241 -8.03 1.79 27.23
CA ALA A 241 -7.62 0.57 26.52
C ALA A 241 -8.77 -0.01 25.69
N GLU A 242 -9.97 -0.12 26.27
CA GLU A 242 -11.16 -0.65 25.59
C GLU A 242 -11.56 0.24 24.41
N SER A 243 -11.52 1.56 24.60
CA SER A 243 -11.78 2.55 23.55
C SER A 243 -10.75 2.45 22.41
N ALA A 244 -9.46 2.29 22.74
CA ALA A 244 -8.40 2.12 21.74
C ALA A 244 -8.62 0.86 20.91
N ALA A 245 -8.88 -0.28 21.57
CA ALA A 245 -9.12 -1.56 20.91
C ALA A 245 -10.35 -1.51 19.99
N SER A 246 -11.45 -0.94 20.48
CA SER A 246 -12.68 -0.77 19.71
C SER A 246 -12.47 0.10 18.46
N ARG A 247 -11.73 1.22 18.58
CA ARG A 247 -11.39 2.09 17.45
C ARG A 247 -10.46 1.43 16.45
N ALA A 248 -9.41 0.75 16.93
CA ALA A 248 -8.48 0.00 16.09
C ALA A 248 -9.21 -1.09 15.31
N TRP A 249 -10.12 -1.82 15.96
CA TRP A 249 -10.94 -2.85 15.33
C TRP A 249 -11.92 -2.30 14.30
N ALA A 250 -12.62 -1.21 14.63
CA ALA A 250 -13.54 -0.54 13.72
C ALA A 250 -12.81 0.02 12.48
N HIS A 251 -11.66 0.66 12.69
CA HIS A 251 -10.81 1.18 11.62
C HIS A 251 -10.33 0.04 10.71
N THR A 252 -9.81 -1.05 11.29
CA THR A 252 -9.40 -2.24 10.54
C THR A 252 -10.58 -2.78 9.72
N GLY A 253 -11.79 -2.82 10.28
CA GLY A 253 -12.98 -3.23 9.54
C GLY A 253 -13.36 -2.33 8.36
N ALA A 254 -13.05 -1.04 8.44
CA ALA A 254 -13.34 -0.08 7.39
C ALA A 254 -12.31 -0.13 6.25
N VAL A 255 -11.02 -0.29 6.56
CA VAL A 255 -9.94 -0.26 5.56
C VAL A 255 -9.49 -1.65 5.09
N ALA A 256 -9.80 -2.69 5.87
CA ALA A 256 -9.28 -4.05 5.73
C ALA A 256 -10.34 -5.12 6.13
N PRO A 257 -11.53 -5.14 5.50
CA PRO A 257 -12.65 -5.99 5.94
C PRO A 257 -12.33 -7.49 5.90
N GLU A 258 -11.53 -7.94 4.92
CA GLU A 258 -11.08 -9.34 4.80
C GLU A 258 -10.13 -9.72 5.94
N LEU A 259 -9.11 -8.89 6.21
CA LEU A 259 -8.18 -9.10 7.33
C LEU A 259 -8.90 -9.15 8.68
N ARG A 260 -9.89 -8.28 8.91
CA ARG A 260 -10.71 -8.33 10.13
C ARG A 260 -11.53 -9.60 10.25
N THR A 261 -12.01 -10.15 9.13
CA THR A 261 -12.86 -11.35 9.12
C THR A 261 -12.08 -12.59 9.55
N ASP A 262 -10.81 -12.66 9.17
CA ASP A 262 -9.91 -13.77 9.50
C ASP A 262 -9.22 -13.61 10.88
N ALA A 263 -9.27 -12.41 11.46
CA ALA A 263 -8.68 -12.11 12.77
C ALA A 263 -9.57 -12.56 13.94
N ASP A 264 -8.95 -12.80 15.10
CA ASP A 264 -9.65 -13.13 16.35
C ASP A 264 -10.53 -11.95 16.81
N PRO A 265 -11.87 -12.12 16.94
CA PRO A 265 -12.76 -11.09 17.45
C PRO A 265 -12.42 -10.57 18.84
N ALA A 266 -11.60 -11.27 19.63
CA ALA A 266 -11.09 -10.81 20.92
C ALA A 266 -10.25 -9.51 20.81
N LEU A 267 -9.73 -9.19 19.62
CA LEU A 267 -9.04 -7.92 19.34
C LEU A 267 -9.99 -6.71 19.28
N ALA A 268 -11.31 -6.92 19.29
CA ALA A 268 -12.29 -5.84 19.39
C ALA A 268 -12.32 -5.17 20.78
N ARG A 269 -11.68 -5.80 21.77
CA ARG A 269 -11.63 -5.38 23.17
C ARG A 269 -10.20 -5.35 23.69
N ALA A 270 -10.00 -4.64 24.78
CA ALA A 270 -8.78 -4.72 25.55
C ALA A 270 -8.54 -6.17 26.03
N SER A 271 -7.28 -6.50 26.33
CA SER A 271 -6.91 -7.85 26.75
C SER A 271 -7.66 -8.26 28.02
N THR A 272 -7.84 -9.56 28.21
CA THR A 272 -8.57 -10.09 29.37
C THR A 272 -7.92 -9.75 30.71
N ASP A 273 -6.61 -9.50 30.71
CA ASP A 273 -5.79 -9.16 31.87
C ASP A 273 -5.51 -7.65 32.00
N ILE A 274 -6.06 -6.79 31.12
CA ILE A 274 -5.85 -5.34 31.15
C ILE A 274 -6.18 -4.73 32.51
N SER A 275 -7.24 -5.23 33.16
CA SER A 275 -7.65 -4.77 34.49
C SER A 275 -6.59 -5.08 35.54
N ASP A 276 -6.02 -6.28 35.52
CA ASP A 276 -5.01 -6.71 36.49
C ASP A 276 -3.69 -5.98 36.24
N GLN A 277 -3.32 -5.80 34.96
CA GLN A 277 -2.15 -5.03 34.57
C GLN A 277 -2.26 -3.55 34.96
N ALA A 278 -3.42 -2.93 34.73
CA ALA A 278 -3.69 -1.56 35.15
C ALA A 278 -3.62 -1.41 36.67
N ALA A 279 -4.21 -2.33 37.43
CA ALA A 279 -4.17 -2.28 38.89
C ALA A 279 -2.73 -2.45 39.41
N LYS A 280 -1.94 -3.33 38.80
CA LYS A 280 -0.52 -3.49 39.10
C LYS A 280 0.27 -2.22 38.77
N LEU A 281 0.06 -1.65 37.58
CA LEU A 281 0.71 -0.41 37.15
C LEU A 281 0.48 0.72 38.15
N VAL A 282 -0.77 0.90 38.58
CA VAL A 282 -1.12 1.94 39.56
C VAL A 282 -0.38 1.67 40.87
N ARG A 283 -0.46 0.46 41.44
CA ARG A 283 0.25 0.14 42.69
C ARG A 283 1.76 0.32 42.60
N ASP A 284 2.38 -0.12 41.51
CA ASP A 284 3.82 0.01 41.31
C ASP A 284 4.23 1.50 41.21
N TRP A 285 3.42 2.32 40.53
CA TRP A 285 3.61 3.78 40.48
C TRP A 285 3.46 4.44 41.86
N GLN A 286 2.45 4.05 42.63
CA GLN A 286 2.25 4.58 43.98
C GLN A 286 3.42 4.21 44.91
N GLN A 287 3.91 2.97 44.85
CA GLN A 287 5.05 2.51 45.64
C GLN A 287 6.32 3.30 45.31
N GLU A 288 6.58 3.53 44.02
CA GLU A 288 7.73 4.32 43.57
C GLU A 288 7.62 5.78 44.03
N LEU A 289 6.42 6.36 43.95
CA LEU A 289 6.15 7.71 44.44
C LEU A 289 6.44 7.86 45.94
N VAL A 290 6.01 6.88 46.74
CA VAL A 290 6.28 6.84 48.18
C VAL A 290 7.78 6.75 48.45
N GLY A 291 8.50 5.90 47.71
CA GLY A 291 9.96 5.79 47.79
C GLY A 291 10.65 7.12 47.51
N HIS A 292 10.31 7.78 46.40
CA HIS A 292 10.85 9.08 46.03
C HIS A 292 10.57 10.17 47.08
N ILE A 293 9.38 10.19 47.69
CA ILE A 293 9.06 11.14 48.77
C ILE A 293 9.98 10.93 49.99
N GLN A 294 10.21 9.67 50.37
CA GLN A 294 11.06 9.33 51.51
C GLN A 294 12.53 9.71 51.26
N ASP A 295 13.04 9.42 50.07
CA ASP A 295 14.42 9.73 49.67
C ASP A 295 14.68 11.24 49.57
N THR A 296 13.66 11.99 49.13
CA THR A 296 13.73 13.46 49.02
C THR A 296 13.77 14.15 50.39
N ALA A 297 13.34 13.49 51.47
CA ALA A 297 13.34 14.04 52.84
C ALA A 297 14.74 14.00 53.49
N GLY A 298 15.67 14.76 52.92
CA GLY A 298 17.08 14.77 53.30
C GLY A 298 17.35 15.26 54.73
N ASP A 299 16.67 16.32 55.17
CA ASP A 299 16.95 16.97 56.45
C ASP A 299 16.03 16.54 57.60
N LYS A 300 16.56 16.57 58.84
CA LYS A 300 15.82 16.23 60.08
C LYS A 300 14.47 16.97 60.20
N ARG A 301 14.40 18.22 59.73
CA ARG A 301 13.18 19.05 59.76
C ARG A 301 12.11 18.53 58.80
N GLN A 302 12.49 18.08 57.61
CA GLN A 302 11.55 17.55 56.60
C GLN A 302 10.99 16.20 57.06
N ARG A 303 11.85 15.32 57.58
CA ARG A 303 11.41 14.03 58.15
C ARG A 303 10.47 14.22 59.34
N ALA A 304 10.75 15.17 60.24
CA ALA A 304 9.86 15.47 61.35
C ALA A 304 8.47 15.94 60.89
N ARG A 305 8.41 16.75 59.82
CA ARG A 305 7.14 17.20 59.22
C ARG A 305 6.39 16.07 58.54
N LEU A 306 7.08 15.22 57.79
CA LEU A 306 6.51 14.00 57.20
C LEU A 306 5.91 13.08 58.26
N MET A 307 6.60 12.87 59.39
CA MET A 307 6.09 12.09 60.51
C MET A 307 4.89 12.74 61.20
N SER A 308 4.82 14.08 61.19
CA SER A 308 3.70 14.85 61.79
C SER A 308 2.45 14.85 60.91
N PHE A 309 2.59 14.93 59.58
CA PHE A 309 1.45 14.95 58.65
C PHE A 309 1.02 13.56 58.19
N GLY A 310 1.92 12.57 58.26
CA GLY A 310 1.71 11.23 57.74
C GLY A 310 2.10 11.11 56.27
N LEU A 311 2.86 10.06 55.95
CA LEU A 311 3.38 9.82 54.61
C LEU A 311 2.27 9.64 53.56
N ASN A 312 1.18 8.97 53.92
CA ASN A 312 0.06 8.73 52.99
C ASN A 312 -0.63 10.04 52.60
N VAL A 313 -0.76 11.02 53.52
CA VAL A 313 -1.34 12.34 53.23
C VAL A 313 -0.46 13.10 52.25
N VAL A 314 0.86 13.09 52.47
CA VAL A 314 1.84 13.72 51.58
C VAL A 314 1.80 13.07 50.19
N THR A 315 1.67 11.75 50.15
CA THR A 315 1.59 10.96 48.91
C THR A 315 0.34 11.31 48.12
N VAL A 316 -0.83 11.31 48.76
CA VAL A 316 -2.11 11.71 48.14
C VAL A 316 -2.06 13.17 47.66
N ALA A 317 -1.50 14.08 48.46
CA ALA A 317 -1.31 15.47 48.04
C ALA A 317 -0.43 15.58 46.78
N LEU A 318 0.63 14.79 46.68
CA LEU A 318 1.50 14.77 45.51
C LEU A 318 0.78 14.20 44.28
N MET A 319 0.03 13.10 44.43
CA MET A 319 -0.81 12.54 43.36
C MET A 319 -1.81 13.56 42.82
N LEU A 320 -2.55 14.22 43.72
CA LEU A 320 -3.49 15.28 43.35
C LEU A 320 -2.79 16.45 42.66
N THR A 321 -1.56 16.77 43.05
CA THR A 321 -0.75 17.83 42.39
C THR A 321 -0.27 17.40 41.01
N VAL A 322 0.15 16.14 40.83
CA VAL A 322 0.53 15.57 39.53
C VAL A 322 -0.62 15.67 38.54
N PHE A 323 -1.80 15.28 38.99
CA PHE A 323 -3.06 15.36 38.27
C PHE A 323 -3.42 16.81 37.95
N ALA A 324 -3.51 17.70 38.93
CA ALA A 324 -3.84 19.12 38.70
C ALA A 324 -2.84 19.88 37.79
N SER A 325 -1.55 19.52 37.80
CA SER A 325 -0.50 20.23 37.05
C SER A 325 -0.54 20.02 35.53
N THR A 326 -1.34 19.07 35.05
CA THR A 326 -1.33 18.64 33.66
C THR A 326 -2.38 19.39 32.80
N ALA A 327 -3.29 20.16 33.42
CA ALA A 327 -4.32 20.96 32.75
C ALA A 327 -3.82 22.26 32.07
N GLY A 328 -2.51 22.41 31.84
CA GLY A 328 -1.96 23.60 31.18
C GLY A 328 -2.06 24.90 31.99
N LEU A 329 -2.38 24.83 33.29
CA LEU A 329 -2.54 25.99 34.19
C LEU A 329 -1.21 26.65 34.61
N THR A 330 -0.22 26.69 33.71
CA THR A 330 1.05 27.38 33.92
C THR A 330 0.88 28.86 33.58
N GLY A 331 0.17 29.63 34.41
CA GLY A 331 0.08 31.08 34.20
C GLY A 331 -1.02 31.80 34.97
N GLY A 332 -0.74 32.20 36.21
CA GLY A 332 -1.19 33.50 36.74
C GLY A 332 -2.65 33.72 37.16
N GLU A 333 -3.63 32.88 36.80
CA GLU A 333 -5.06 33.17 37.08
C GLU A 333 -5.78 32.10 37.91
N VAL A 334 -5.08 31.45 38.85
CA VAL A 334 -5.70 30.52 39.81
C VAL A 334 -6.26 31.31 41.00
N ALA A 335 -7.40 31.98 40.80
CA ALA A 335 -8.12 32.62 41.92
C ALA A 335 -9.50 32.01 42.17
N ILE A 336 -10.11 31.28 41.23
CA ILE A 336 -11.51 30.88 41.36
C ILE A 336 -11.75 29.50 40.72
N ALA A 337 -11.16 28.43 41.28
CA ALA A 337 -11.54 27.06 40.94
C ALA A 337 -10.97 26.04 41.94
N GLY A 338 -11.82 25.50 42.83
CA GLY A 338 -11.51 24.32 43.66
C GLY A 338 -10.47 24.53 44.77
N GLY A 339 -10.89 25.03 45.92
CA GLY A 339 -10.03 25.43 47.06
C GLY A 339 -9.21 24.33 47.76
N SER A 340 -9.00 23.15 47.16
CA SER A 340 -8.47 21.95 47.84
C SER A 340 -7.19 21.39 47.21
N ALA A 341 -7.06 21.42 45.88
CA ALA A 341 -5.79 21.10 45.20
C ALA A 341 -4.70 22.14 45.55
N VAL A 342 -5.13 23.41 45.71
CA VAL A 342 -4.29 24.51 46.19
C VAL A 342 -3.78 24.26 47.62
N LEU A 343 -4.56 23.57 48.46
CA LEU A 343 -4.15 23.22 49.84
C LEU A 343 -3.14 22.07 49.85
N GLY A 344 -3.31 21.05 49.01
CA GLY A 344 -2.37 19.94 48.87
C GLY A 344 -1.00 20.41 48.36
N GLN A 345 -0.99 21.25 47.32
CA GLN A 345 0.25 21.85 46.80
C GLN A 345 0.94 22.73 47.84
N LYS A 346 0.21 23.61 48.55
CA LYS A 346 0.80 24.45 49.60
C LYS A 346 1.37 23.66 50.77
N LEU A 347 0.76 22.52 51.13
CA LEU A 347 1.29 21.61 52.13
C LEU A 347 2.64 21.04 51.68
N LEU A 348 2.73 20.55 50.43
CA LEU A 348 3.98 20.02 49.87
C LEU A 348 5.07 21.10 49.79
N GLU A 349 4.74 22.29 49.32
CA GLU A 349 5.67 23.43 49.24
C GLU A 349 6.20 23.82 50.63
N THR A 350 5.35 23.75 51.66
CA THR A 350 5.75 24.04 53.04
C THR A 350 6.75 23.02 53.58
N ILE A 351 6.64 21.76 53.16
CA ILE A 351 7.52 20.66 53.61
C ILE A 351 8.83 20.64 52.82
N PHE A 352 8.77 20.65 51.49
CA PHE A 352 9.89 20.36 50.59
C PHE A 352 10.44 21.58 49.82
N GLY A 353 9.68 22.67 49.75
CA GLY A 353 9.97 23.83 48.91
C GLY A 353 9.44 23.69 47.49
N GLU A 354 9.12 24.83 46.86
CA GLU A 354 8.45 24.90 45.55
C GLU A 354 9.23 24.20 44.42
N ASP A 355 10.53 24.48 44.29
CA ASP A 355 11.37 23.85 43.26
C ASP A 355 11.46 22.33 43.41
N THR A 356 11.44 21.83 44.64
CA THR A 356 11.47 20.39 44.93
C THR A 356 10.15 19.76 44.55
N VAL A 357 9.01 20.36 44.94
CA VAL A 357 7.68 19.87 44.58
C VAL A 357 7.51 19.82 43.06
N ARG A 358 7.92 20.86 42.34
CA ARG A 358 7.85 20.89 40.87
C ARG A 358 8.62 19.74 40.22
N ARG A 359 9.82 19.43 40.73
CA ARG A 359 10.62 18.29 40.25
C ARG A 359 9.96 16.95 40.58
N MET A 360 9.47 16.77 41.80
CA MET A 360 8.77 15.55 42.22
C MET A 360 7.53 15.30 41.36
N VAL A 361 6.74 16.34 41.09
CA VAL A 361 5.57 16.28 40.19
C VAL A 361 5.98 15.86 38.78
N THR A 362 7.02 16.49 38.22
CA THR A 362 7.51 16.17 36.87
C THR A 362 8.01 14.71 36.79
N GLN A 363 8.75 14.26 37.79
CA GLN A 363 9.28 12.90 37.86
C GLN A 363 8.16 11.87 37.99
N ALA A 364 7.20 12.09 38.89
CA ALA A 364 6.05 11.20 39.09
C ALA A 364 5.17 11.09 37.83
N ARG A 365 5.01 12.20 37.09
CA ARG A 365 4.30 12.22 35.81
C ARG A 365 5.03 11.41 34.74
N ASN A 366 6.35 11.60 34.62
CA ASN A 366 7.14 10.88 33.63
C ASN A 366 7.13 9.37 33.89
N ASP A 367 7.23 8.94 35.16
CA ASP A 367 7.12 7.53 35.56
C ASP A 367 5.75 6.95 35.19
N LEU A 368 4.65 7.67 35.47
CA LEU A 368 3.31 7.24 35.06
C LEU A 368 3.20 7.08 33.54
N ASN A 369 3.66 8.09 32.78
CA ASN A 369 3.59 8.09 31.32
C ASN A 369 4.44 6.98 30.69
N GLU A 370 5.61 6.68 31.25
CA GLU A 370 6.46 5.58 30.79
C GLU A 370 5.77 4.23 30.98
N ARG A 371 5.17 4.01 32.17
CA ARG A 371 4.43 2.77 32.47
C ARG A 371 3.19 2.61 31.60
N LEU A 372 2.42 3.68 31.40
CA LEU A 372 1.26 3.67 30.50
C LEU A 372 1.68 3.40 29.05
N GLY A 373 2.77 4.02 28.60
CA GLY A 373 3.35 3.75 27.29
C GLY A 373 3.69 2.27 27.10
N GLY A 374 4.30 1.63 28.10
CA GLY A 374 4.56 0.19 28.09
C GLY A 374 3.29 -0.67 28.04
N LEU A 375 2.28 -0.33 28.84
CA LEU A 375 0.98 -1.03 28.86
C LEU A 375 0.27 -0.96 27.51
N PHE A 376 0.14 0.24 26.95
CA PHE A 376 -0.56 0.44 25.68
C PHE A 376 0.23 -0.08 24.48
N ALA A 377 1.57 -0.10 24.55
CA ALA A 377 2.39 -0.78 23.55
C ALA A 377 2.11 -2.29 23.53
N ALA A 378 2.04 -2.94 24.71
CA ALA A 378 1.71 -4.36 24.80
C ALA A 378 0.30 -4.67 24.25
N GLU A 379 -0.68 -3.80 24.49
CA GLU A 379 -2.01 -3.94 23.90
C GLU A 379 -1.99 -3.78 22.38
N ARG A 380 -1.24 -2.80 21.86
CA ARG A 380 -1.06 -2.60 20.42
C ARG A 380 -0.41 -3.81 19.76
N ASP A 381 0.59 -4.41 20.40
CA ASP A 381 1.37 -5.51 19.82
C ASP A 381 0.50 -6.74 19.50
N ARG A 382 -0.68 -6.87 20.13
CA ARG A 382 -1.68 -7.91 19.81
C ARG A 382 -2.15 -7.86 18.36
N TYR A 383 -2.08 -6.69 17.70
CA TYR A 383 -2.48 -6.51 16.30
C TYR A 383 -1.41 -6.97 15.30
N HIS A 384 -0.17 -7.24 15.74
CA HIS A 384 0.91 -7.74 14.87
C HIS A 384 0.57 -9.07 14.20
N VAL A 385 -0.34 -9.86 14.79
CA VAL A 385 -0.83 -11.13 14.23
C VAL A 385 -1.34 -11.02 12.79
N PHE A 386 -1.81 -9.85 12.35
CA PHE A 386 -2.26 -9.64 10.98
C PHE A 386 -1.55 -8.50 10.24
N THR A 387 -0.78 -7.64 10.91
CA THR A 387 0.07 -6.66 10.20
C THR A 387 1.39 -7.28 9.75
N ASP A 388 2.02 -8.16 10.55
CA ASP A 388 3.29 -8.80 10.20
C ASP A 388 3.20 -9.73 8.98
N PRO A 389 2.16 -10.57 8.82
CA PRO A 389 2.00 -11.41 7.63
C PRO A 389 1.95 -10.62 6.32
N LEU A 390 1.51 -9.36 6.36
CA LEU A 390 1.50 -8.50 5.17
C LEU A 390 2.92 -8.11 4.73
N LEU A 391 3.88 -8.15 5.64
CA LEU A 391 5.28 -7.79 5.42
C LEU A 391 6.18 -9.01 5.22
N GLU A 392 5.68 -10.24 5.38
CA GLU A 392 6.44 -11.46 5.11
C GLU A 392 6.92 -11.56 3.65
N GLY A 393 8.06 -12.21 3.45
CA GLY A 393 8.65 -12.47 2.15
C GLY A 393 9.66 -11.40 1.68
N ALA A 394 9.97 -11.43 0.38
CA ALA A 394 10.89 -10.48 -0.22
C ALA A 394 10.25 -9.09 -0.31
N THR A 395 11.01 -8.06 0.02
CA THR A 395 10.53 -6.68 -0.09
C THR A 395 10.38 -6.26 -1.55
N ALA A 396 9.56 -5.25 -1.81
CA ALA A 396 9.45 -4.67 -3.14
C ALA A 396 10.82 -4.22 -3.71
N GLU A 397 11.68 -3.67 -2.85
CA GLU A 397 13.04 -3.26 -3.20
C GLU A 397 13.92 -4.46 -3.58
N GLN A 398 13.90 -5.54 -2.79
CA GLN A 398 14.65 -6.76 -3.12
C GLN A 398 14.22 -7.37 -4.45
N ILE A 399 12.91 -7.41 -4.72
CA ILE A 399 12.37 -7.93 -5.99
C ILE A 399 12.79 -7.02 -7.16
N ARG A 400 12.75 -5.70 -6.98
CA ARG A 400 13.21 -4.73 -7.98
C ARG A 400 14.69 -4.90 -8.30
N ASP A 401 15.53 -5.02 -7.28
CA ASP A 401 16.96 -5.20 -7.46
C ASP A 401 17.28 -6.49 -8.20
N ALA A 402 16.59 -7.58 -7.84
CA ALA A 402 16.70 -8.85 -8.55
C ALA A 402 16.25 -8.74 -10.02
N SER A 403 15.15 -8.04 -10.30
CA SER A 403 14.65 -7.76 -11.66
C SER A 403 15.67 -6.98 -12.48
N GLN A 404 16.26 -5.92 -11.90
CA GLN A 404 17.28 -5.11 -12.58
C GLN A 404 18.56 -5.89 -12.85
N GLN A 405 19.00 -6.73 -11.91
CA GLN A 405 20.15 -7.62 -12.11
C GLN A 405 19.88 -8.63 -13.23
N ALA A 406 18.67 -9.20 -13.28
CA ALA A 406 18.25 -10.10 -14.35
C ALA A 406 18.24 -9.38 -15.70
N ARG A 407 17.67 -8.17 -15.81
CA ARG A 407 17.70 -7.33 -17.03
C ARG A 407 19.14 -7.13 -17.54
N ARG A 408 20.05 -6.69 -16.67
CA ARG A 408 21.46 -6.50 -17.04
C ARG A 408 22.13 -7.79 -17.53
N ALA A 409 21.83 -8.92 -16.89
CA ALA A 409 22.39 -10.22 -17.28
C ALA A 409 21.85 -10.70 -18.64
N VAL A 410 20.58 -10.40 -18.92
CA VAL A 410 19.92 -10.70 -20.20
C VAL A 410 20.50 -9.84 -21.31
N ASP A 411 20.58 -8.53 -21.10
CA ASP A 411 21.18 -7.58 -22.04
C ASP A 411 22.63 -7.98 -22.36
N ALA A 412 23.44 -8.26 -21.34
CA ALA A 412 24.83 -8.71 -21.49
C ALA A 412 24.97 -9.98 -22.36
N LYS A 413 24.00 -10.91 -22.25
CA LYS A 413 24.01 -12.17 -23.02
C LYS A 413 23.39 -12.05 -24.41
N LEU A 414 22.48 -11.10 -24.63
CA LEU A 414 21.68 -10.97 -25.85
C LEU A 414 22.05 -9.78 -26.74
N LEU A 415 23.01 -8.94 -26.32
CA LEU A 415 23.59 -7.81 -27.08
C LEU A 415 24.06 -8.13 -28.52
N GLY A 416 24.07 -9.39 -28.96
CA GLY A 416 24.41 -9.80 -30.33
C GLY A 416 23.26 -10.37 -31.17
N VAL A 417 22.06 -10.56 -30.60
CA VAL A 417 20.90 -11.20 -31.28
C VAL A 417 19.94 -10.17 -31.87
N VAL A 418 19.83 -8.99 -31.26
CA VAL A 418 18.86 -7.95 -31.67
C VAL A 418 19.39 -7.06 -32.82
N ASP A 419 20.71 -6.98 -32.99
CA ASP A 419 21.36 -5.98 -33.86
C ASP A 419 21.76 -6.52 -35.26
N LYS A 420 21.39 -7.77 -35.59
CA LYS A 420 21.68 -8.38 -36.89
C LYS A 420 20.42 -8.67 -37.69
N GLN A 421 19.81 -7.63 -38.25
CA GLN A 421 18.93 -7.76 -39.40
C GLN A 421 19.44 -6.89 -40.55
N VAL A 422 20.06 -7.53 -41.54
CA VAL A 422 19.66 -7.48 -42.96
C VAL A 422 20.21 -8.75 -43.63
N PRO A 423 19.44 -9.83 -43.84
CA PRO A 423 19.70 -10.70 -44.97
C PRO A 423 19.37 -9.87 -46.23
N ALA A 424 20.31 -9.82 -47.17
CA ALA A 424 20.22 -9.00 -48.37
C ALA A 424 18.88 -9.23 -49.10
N ARG A 425 18.12 -8.16 -49.26
CA ARG A 425 16.95 -8.11 -50.14
C ARG A 425 17.42 -8.49 -51.54
N ILE A 426 16.99 -9.65 -52.04
CA ILE A 426 17.12 -9.96 -53.46
C ILE A 426 16.06 -9.11 -54.15
N ASP A 427 16.48 -7.95 -54.67
CA ASP A 427 15.64 -7.12 -55.53
C ASP A 427 15.50 -7.82 -56.88
N ASP A 428 14.41 -8.56 -57.08
CA ASP A 428 13.92 -8.87 -58.43
C ASP A 428 13.15 -7.65 -58.95
N THR A 429 13.87 -6.68 -59.51
CA THR A 429 13.28 -5.71 -60.42
C THR A 429 13.26 -6.29 -61.83
N PRO A 430 12.10 -6.47 -62.46
CA PRO A 430 12.04 -6.56 -63.91
C PRO A 430 12.44 -5.20 -64.48
N ASN A 431 13.51 -5.22 -65.26
CA ASN A 431 13.95 -4.10 -66.05
C ASN A 431 12.86 -3.75 -67.07
N ASP A 432 12.19 -2.61 -66.93
CA ASP A 432 11.42 -2.02 -68.02
C ASP A 432 11.59 -0.50 -68.06
N ASP A 433 12.46 -0.10 -68.98
CA ASP A 433 12.65 1.27 -69.44
C ASP A 433 11.35 1.79 -70.09
N LEU A 434 10.59 2.64 -69.40
CA LEU A 434 9.63 3.54 -70.05
C LEU A 434 9.61 4.90 -69.33
N ASN A 435 10.57 5.75 -69.71
CA ASN A 435 10.41 7.20 -69.72
C ASN A 435 9.14 7.58 -70.52
N ASN A 436 8.11 8.17 -69.90
CA ASN A 436 7.67 9.55 -70.20
C ASN A 436 6.29 9.91 -69.63
N SER A 437 6.23 11.14 -69.10
CA SER A 437 5.12 12.10 -69.15
C SER A 437 3.70 11.60 -68.88
N THR A 438 3.16 11.88 -67.68
CA THR A 438 1.75 12.31 -67.52
C THR A 438 1.33 12.75 -66.11
N LEU A 439 2.16 12.61 -65.07
CA LEU A 439 1.71 12.89 -63.69
C LEU A 439 2.14 14.23 -63.07
N ARG A 440 2.94 15.06 -63.77
CA ARG A 440 3.23 16.44 -63.31
C ARG A 440 2.19 17.49 -63.72
N GLY A 441 1.30 17.19 -64.67
CA GLY A 441 0.28 18.16 -65.13
C GLY A 441 -1.01 18.19 -64.30
N LEU A 442 -1.30 17.13 -63.53
CA LEU A 442 -2.56 16.97 -62.80
C LEU A 442 -2.58 17.71 -61.44
N PHE A 443 -1.42 18.03 -60.87
CA PHE A 443 -1.33 18.69 -59.56
C PHE A 443 -1.43 20.22 -59.61
N ASP A 444 -1.25 20.86 -60.77
CA ASP A 444 -1.41 22.32 -60.92
C ASP A 444 -2.86 22.74 -61.19
N GLN A 445 -3.74 21.81 -61.58
CA GLN A 445 -5.14 22.12 -61.93
C GLN A 445 -6.09 22.14 -60.72
N LEU A 446 -5.66 21.68 -59.54
CA LEU A 446 -6.49 21.59 -58.32
C LEU A 446 -6.25 22.70 -57.28
N ARG A 447 -5.28 23.61 -57.48
CA ARG A 447 -5.02 24.75 -56.58
C ARG A 447 -5.73 26.05 -56.95
N GLY A 448 -6.35 26.13 -58.13
CA GLY A 448 -6.94 27.35 -58.66
C GLY A 448 -8.46 27.34 -58.66
N ASN A 449 -9.13 27.22 -57.51
CA ASN A 449 -10.54 27.62 -57.35
C ASN A 449 -11.00 27.49 -55.90
N PHE A 450 -10.70 28.47 -55.04
CA PHE A 450 -11.55 28.83 -53.88
C PHE A 450 -11.10 30.17 -53.28
N ARG A 451 -11.50 31.28 -53.92
CA ARG A 451 -11.70 32.56 -53.21
C ARG A 451 -12.51 33.53 -54.09
N LYS A 452 -13.70 33.91 -53.60
CA LYS A 452 -14.26 35.27 -53.42
C LYS A 452 -15.77 35.29 -53.72
N GLY A 453 -16.55 35.78 -52.77
CA GLY A 453 -17.98 36.03 -52.97
C GLY A 453 -18.78 36.29 -51.69
N SER A 454 -18.26 37.12 -50.79
CA SER A 454 -19.09 37.79 -49.77
C SER A 454 -19.47 39.17 -50.31
N ASP A 455 -20.76 39.45 -50.50
CA ASP A 455 -21.36 40.68 -49.96
C ASP A 455 -22.90 40.73 -49.99
N ASN A 456 -23.43 41.25 -48.88
CA ASN A 456 -24.67 42.00 -48.63
C ASN A 456 -26.10 41.47 -48.89
N GLY A 457 -26.87 41.42 -47.78
CA GLY A 457 -27.88 42.47 -47.53
C GLY A 457 -29.33 42.04 -47.26
N THR A 458 -29.80 42.29 -46.02
CA THR A 458 -31.18 42.72 -45.57
C THR A 458 -32.39 41.89 -46.02
N VAL A 459 -33.34 41.45 -45.17
CA VAL A 459 -34.10 42.10 -44.08
C VAL A 459 -34.49 41.06 -43.04
#